data_AF-A0A7K2JSS6-F1
#
_entry.id   AF-A0A7K2JSS6-F1
#
_cell.length_a   1.000
_cell.length_b   1.000
_cell.length_c   1.000
_cell.angle_alpha   90.00
_cell.angle_beta   90.00
_cell.angle_gamma   90.00
#
_symmetry.space_group_name_H-M   'P 1'
#
loop_
_entity.id
_entity.type
_entity.pdbx_description
1 polymer ?
#
loop_
_entity_poly.entity_id
_entity_poly.type
_entity_poly.pdbx_seq_one_letter_code
_entity_poly.pdbx_strand_id
1 'polypeptide(L)'
;MPASAAAVTGRKLRDLTGPAETGRFAAHWTDLGIPVRCPDGTMLFVCGDTFDGAGVGDGDWRAPVGLRARQPDLDSLVIDDSVGGAHAVGLVPEGHENGTTAIPSDVFTVGGTMYMHLMRGVLYRTHHSDFWRSTDNGETWQYLCQWPGDQYGGQFQQKTYAVADDGYCYVLSTVFNRDVASDLLLHRVRQDRVGDPAAYEPWGYANGAWAWGNHPTTITARRRWGEICFRAMGGRYALTWLNMEPLSMRAQIFALPTSNLFATPEQTVIVPTTPGHESGNAVASPYGGFIFPGSTFSDLDLAVSQWYDDRNYRVMQYRINGLAV
;
A
#
# COMPACT_ATOMS: atom_id res chain seq x y z
N MET A 1 -19.67 -31.12 15.20
CA MET A 1 -18.26 -30.84 14.90
C MET A 1 -18.19 -29.42 14.40
N PRO A 2 -17.51 -28.48 15.07
CA PRO A 2 -17.26 -27.18 14.47
C PRO A 2 -16.43 -27.43 13.20
N ALA A 3 -16.81 -26.81 12.09
CA ALA A 3 -16.00 -26.88 10.88
C ALA A 3 -14.59 -26.37 11.21
N SER A 4 -13.56 -27.17 10.93
CA SER A 4 -12.19 -26.67 11.02
C SER A 4 -12.10 -25.43 10.16
N ALA A 5 -11.63 -24.31 10.72
CA ALA A 5 -11.28 -23.15 9.91
C ALA A 5 -10.35 -23.62 8.79
N ALA A 6 -10.66 -23.24 7.55
CA ALA A 6 -9.80 -23.55 6.42
C ALA A 6 -8.42 -22.94 6.68
N ALA A 7 -7.35 -23.67 6.36
CA ALA A 7 -6.01 -23.10 6.44
C ALA A 7 -5.89 -21.97 5.42
N VAL A 8 -5.36 -20.81 5.85
CA VAL A 8 -5.01 -19.74 4.91
C VAL A 8 -3.91 -20.26 4.00
N THR A 9 -4.16 -20.20 2.70
CA THR A 9 -3.21 -20.62 1.66
C THR A 9 -3.08 -19.51 0.63
N GLY A 10 -2.11 -19.63 -0.25
CA GLY A 10 -2.02 -18.74 -1.40
C GLY A 10 -1.09 -19.29 -2.46
N ARG A 11 -1.12 -18.62 -3.61
CA ARG A 11 -0.24 -18.93 -4.73
C ARG A 11 0.18 -17.66 -5.45
N LYS A 12 1.41 -17.65 -5.97
CA LYS A 12 1.84 -16.69 -6.98
C LYS A 12 1.04 -16.92 -8.26
N LEU A 13 0.43 -15.87 -8.80
CA LEU A 13 -0.19 -15.91 -10.13
C LEU A 13 0.82 -15.53 -11.22
N ARG A 14 1.63 -14.49 -10.98
CA ARG A 14 2.62 -13.97 -11.93
C ARG A 14 3.57 -12.96 -11.30
N ASP A 15 4.70 -12.75 -11.97
CA ASP A 15 5.43 -11.49 -11.88
C ASP A 15 4.64 -10.41 -12.63
N LEU A 16 4.50 -9.22 -12.04
CA LEU A 16 3.89 -8.06 -12.67
C LEU A 16 4.95 -7.14 -13.28
N THR A 17 6.09 -7.05 -12.59
CA THR A 17 7.22 -6.22 -12.99
C THR A 17 8.50 -7.05 -13.01
N GLY A 18 9.49 -6.54 -13.73
CA GLY A 18 10.78 -7.20 -13.93
C GLY A 18 11.36 -6.88 -15.31
N PRO A 19 12.59 -7.32 -15.60
CA PRO A 19 13.23 -7.04 -16.88
C PRO A 19 12.43 -7.50 -18.10
N ALA A 20 11.74 -8.64 -18.01
CA ALA A 20 10.94 -9.17 -19.11
C ALA A 20 9.54 -8.53 -19.18
N GLU A 21 8.96 -8.22 -18.03
CA GLU A 21 7.59 -7.76 -17.88
C GLU A 21 7.47 -6.26 -18.23
N THR A 22 8.37 -5.45 -17.66
CA THR A 22 8.28 -3.98 -17.65
C THR A 22 9.54 -3.27 -18.10
N GLY A 23 10.61 -4.00 -18.45
CA GLY A 23 11.85 -3.42 -18.98
C GLY A 23 11.65 -2.58 -20.25
N ARG A 24 10.65 -2.90 -21.08
CA ARG A 24 10.26 -2.09 -22.25
C ARG A 24 9.75 -0.68 -21.93
N PHE A 25 9.48 -0.39 -20.65
CA PHE A 25 9.10 0.92 -20.14
C PHE A 25 10.24 1.58 -19.35
N ALA A 26 11.47 1.05 -19.45
CA ALA A 26 12.60 1.42 -18.60
C ALA A 26 12.32 1.24 -17.09
N ALA A 27 11.52 0.23 -16.73
CA ALA A 27 11.19 -0.11 -15.34
C ALA A 27 11.59 -1.57 -15.06
N HIS A 28 12.87 -1.88 -15.24
CA HIS A 28 13.40 -3.23 -15.06
C HIS A 28 13.30 -3.69 -13.60
N TRP A 29 13.56 -2.77 -12.69
CA TRP A 29 13.61 -3.01 -11.25
C TRP A 29 12.71 -1.98 -10.57
N THR A 30 11.59 -2.43 -10.02
CA THR A 30 10.60 -1.55 -9.38
C THR A 30 9.84 -2.29 -8.30
N ASP A 31 9.30 -1.56 -7.33
CA ASP A 31 8.61 -2.10 -6.18
C ASP A 31 7.28 -1.42 -5.84
N LEU A 32 6.68 -1.90 -4.74
CA LEU A 32 5.41 -1.53 -4.14
C LEU A 32 4.21 -1.85 -5.04
N GLY A 33 4.13 -1.24 -6.22
CA GLY A 33 3.12 -1.48 -7.24
C GLY A 33 1.71 -1.42 -6.66
N ILE A 34 1.37 -0.33 -5.97
CA ILE A 34 0.08 -0.16 -5.31
C ILE A 34 -1.02 -0.07 -6.38
N PRO A 35 -1.94 -1.05 -6.46
CA PRO A 35 -2.95 -1.09 -7.50
C PRO A 35 -4.13 -0.16 -7.16
N VAL A 36 -4.55 0.62 -8.15
CA VAL A 36 -5.73 1.49 -8.08
C VAL A 36 -6.52 1.43 -9.38
N ARG A 37 -7.84 1.41 -9.26
CA ARG A 37 -8.72 1.48 -10.44
C ARG A 37 -8.87 2.94 -10.85
N CYS A 38 -8.49 3.24 -12.08
CA CYS A 38 -8.67 4.55 -12.69
C CYS A 38 -10.16 4.81 -12.99
N PRO A 39 -10.59 6.07 -13.04
CA PRO A 39 -11.94 6.45 -13.48
C PRO A 39 -12.36 5.87 -14.84
N ASP A 40 -11.43 5.69 -15.78
CA ASP A 40 -11.68 5.07 -17.08
C ASP A 40 -11.81 3.53 -17.06
N GLY A 41 -11.65 2.92 -15.88
CA GLY A 41 -11.73 1.49 -15.66
C GLY A 41 -10.42 0.74 -15.87
N THR A 42 -9.34 1.37 -16.32
CA THR A 42 -8.00 0.76 -16.33
C THR A 42 -7.46 0.60 -14.90
N MET A 43 -6.37 -0.14 -14.72
CA MET A 43 -5.68 -0.23 -13.43
C MET A 43 -4.29 0.38 -13.53
N LEU A 44 -4.00 1.34 -12.66
CA LEU A 44 -2.68 1.91 -12.46
C LEU A 44 -2.02 1.22 -11.26
N PHE A 45 -0.72 0.99 -11.38
CA PHE A 45 0.18 0.54 -10.34
C PHE A 45 1.13 1.68 -10.05
N VAL A 46 1.02 2.25 -8.85
CA VAL A 46 1.95 3.28 -8.38
C VAL A 46 3.10 2.58 -7.67
N CYS A 47 4.25 2.59 -8.32
CA CYS A 47 5.47 1.95 -7.85
C CYS A 47 6.38 2.92 -7.12
N GLY A 48 7.25 2.39 -6.25
CA GLY A 48 8.28 3.15 -5.54
C GLY A 48 9.53 3.35 -6.38
N ASP A 49 10.69 3.12 -5.76
CA ASP A 49 12.00 3.31 -6.38
C ASP A 49 12.10 2.43 -7.63
N THR A 50 12.42 3.05 -8.77
CA THR A 50 12.41 2.39 -10.07
C THR A 50 13.70 2.68 -10.83
N PHE A 51 14.33 1.63 -11.35
CA PHE A 51 15.64 1.67 -12.02
C PHE A 51 15.57 1.02 -13.41
N ASP A 52 16.31 1.58 -14.36
CA ASP A 52 16.41 1.04 -15.73
C ASP A 52 17.73 0.32 -16.04
N GLY A 53 18.71 0.37 -15.13
CA GLY A 53 20.03 -0.24 -15.31
C GLY A 53 20.08 -1.75 -15.08
N ALA A 54 21.28 -2.26 -14.79
CA ALA A 54 21.55 -3.69 -14.61
C ALA A 54 21.02 -4.26 -13.27
N GLY A 55 20.65 -3.39 -12.33
CA GLY A 55 20.11 -3.75 -11.02
C GLY A 55 19.62 -2.54 -10.23
N VAL A 56 19.17 -2.77 -9.00
CA VAL A 56 18.77 -1.73 -8.04
C VAL A 56 19.90 -0.72 -7.83
N GLY A 57 19.63 0.57 -8.01
CA GLY A 57 20.60 1.65 -7.86
C GLY A 57 21.46 1.94 -9.09
N ASP A 58 21.28 1.22 -10.19
CA ASP A 58 21.98 1.45 -11.45
C ASP A 58 21.08 2.15 -12.49
N GLY A 59 21.65 3.05 -13.27
CA GLY A 59 20.92 3.82 -14.29
C GLY A 59 20.04 4.95 -13.72
N ASP A 60 18.94 5.22 -14.42
CA ASP A 60 17.96 6.25 -14.08
C ASP A 60 17.07 5.84 -12.91
N TRP A 61 17.09 6.62 -11.83
CA TRP A 61 16.27 6.43 -10.63
C TRP A 61 15.08 7.40 -10.65
N ARG A 62 13.87 6.82 -10.65
CA ARG A 62 12.60 7.56 -10.53
C ARG A 62 11.75 6.99 -9.39
N ALA A 63 11.09 7.86 -8.64
CA ALA A 63 10.01 7.48 -7.73
C ALA A 63 9.02 8.65 -7.52
N PRO A 64 7.71 8.37 -7.39
CA PRO A 64 7.03 7.14 -7.78
C PRO A 64 6.88 7.05 -9.31
N VAL A 65 6.69 5.83 -9.84
CA VAL A 65 6.43 5.56 -11.26
C VAL A 65 5.04 4.94 -11.45
N GLY A 66 4.35 5.30 -12.53
CA GLY A 66 3.05 4.74 -12.88
C GLY A 66 3.12 3.70 -14.00
N LEU A 67 2.78 2.44 -13.70
CA LEU A 67 2.64 1.36 -14.67
C LEU A 67 1.16 0.99 -14.83
N ARG A 68 0.70 0.62 -16.03
CA ARG A 68 -0.73 0.45 -16.29
C ARG A 68 -1.06 -0.89 -16.93
N ALA A 69 -2.19 -1.45 -16.50
CA ALA A 69 -2.90 -2.53 -17.18
C ALA A 69 -4.21 -1.97 -17.76
N ARG A 70 -4.31 -1.91 -19.09
CA ARG A 70 -5.53 -1.47 -19.79
C ARG A 70 -6.69 -2.45 -19.61
N GLN A 71 -6.38 -3.73 -19.43
CA GLN A 71 -7.35 -4.80 -19.15
C GLN A 71 -7.10 -5.37 -17.75
N PRO A 72 -7.78 -4.85 -16.72
CA PRO A 72 -7.52 -5.22 -15.34
C PRO A 72 -8.31 -6.46 -14.89
N ASP A 73 -8.18 -7.56 -15.63
CA ASP A 73 -8.66 -8.87 -15.24
C ASP A 73 -7.63 -9.53 -14.31
N LEU A 74 -7.99 -9.79 -13.06
CA LEU A 74 -7.07 -10.35 -12.07
C LEU A 74 -6.58 -11.76 -12.46
N ASP A 75 -7.36 -12.52 -13.22
CA ASP A 75 -6.98 -13.86 -13.65
C ASP A 75 -6.01 -13.87 -14.82
N SER A 76 -5.89 -12.76 -15.57
CA SER A 76 -5.04 -12.65 -16.77
C SER A 76 -4.24 -11.34 -16.86
N LEU A 77 -4.07 -10.65 -15.72
CA LEU A 77 -3.49 -9.31 -15.59
C LEU A 77 -2.11 -9.18 -16.24
N VAL A 78 -1.95 -8.17 -17.07
CA VAL A 78 -0.67 -7.80 -17.69
C VAL A 78 -0.51 -6.29 -17.61
N ILE A 79 0.67 -5.84 -17.16
CA ILE A 79 1.08 -4.45 -17.30
C ILE A 79 1.49 -4.25 -18.76
N ASP A 80 0.76 -3.40 -19.47
CA ASP A 80 0.83 -3.24 -20.92
C ASP A 80 0.97 -1.78 -21.40
N ASP A 81 1.09 -0.84 -20.46
CA ASP A 81 1.29 0.58 -20.68
C ASP A 81 2.03 1.24 -19.47
N SER A 82 2.48 2.48 -19.60
CA SER A 82 3.05 3.26 -18.50
C SER A 82 2.77 4.75 -18.66
N VAL A 83 2.75 5.48 -17.54
CA VAL A 83 2.73 6.95 -17.57
C VAL A 83 4.08 7.43 -18.11
N GLY A 84 4.06 8.17 -19.22
CA GLY A 84 5.26 8.52 -20.00
C GLY A 84 5.50 7.63 -21.24
N GLY A 85 4.69 6.59 -21.44
CA GLY A 85 4.71 5.77 -22.66
C GLY A 85 5.86 4.75 -22.67
N ALA A 86 6.79 4.89 -23.62
CA ALA A 86 7.90 3.94 -23.78
C ALA A 86 8.98 4.05 -22.69
N HIS A 87 8.98 5.16 -21.95
CA HIS A 87 9.87 5.37 -20.81
C HIS A 87 9.04 5.93 -19.67
N ALA A 88 8.79 5.10 -18.66
CA ALA A 88 7.99 5.50 -17.53
C ALA A 88 8.64 6.69 -16.81
N VAL A 89 7.86 7.71 -16.47
CA VAL A 89 8.36 8.95 -15.85
C VAL A 89 8.01 9.00 -14.36
N GLY A 90 8.76 9.80 -13.60
CA GLY A 90 8.38 10.15 -12.24
C GLY A 90 7.05 10.90 -12.21
N LEU A 91 6.11 10.47 -11.37
CA LEU A 91 4.76 11.05 -11.32
C LEU A 91 4.71 12.41 -10.61
N VAL A 92 5.70 12.69 -9.76
CA VAL A 92 5.85 13.96 -9.04
C VAL A 92 7.32 14.41 -9.08
N PRO A 93 7.62 15.68 -8.77
CA PRO A 93 9.00 16.12 -8.63
C PRO A 93 9.71 15.39 -7.49
N GLU A 94 10.79 14.68 -7.82
CA GLU A 94 11.74 14.07 -6.90
C GLU A 94 13.10 14.01 -7.59
N GLY A 95 14.13 14.59 -6.95
CA GLY A 95 15.47 14.73 -7.54
C GLY A 95 16.46 13.69 -7.05
N HIS A 96 16.11 12.94 -6.00
CA HIS A 96 16.96 11.92 -5.38
C HIS A 96 18.29 12.42 -4.81
N GLU A 97 18.44 13.74 -4.68
CA GLU A 97 19.61 14.37 -4.08
C GLU A 97 19.78 13.88 -2.63
N ASN A 98 21.02 13.53 -2.26
CA ASN A 98 21.36 12.99 -0.94
C ASN A 98 20.62 11.70 -0.56
N GLY A 99 20.16 10.92 -1.54
CA GLY A 99 19.46 9.64 -1.31
C GLY A 99 18.03 9.83 -0.80
N THR A 100 17.41 10.97 -1.10
CA THR A 100 15.99 11.20 -0.85
C THR A 100 15.13 10.46 -1.89
N THR A 101 13.88 10.18 -1.53
CA THR A 101 12.91 9.55 -2.41
C THR A 101 11.49 9.94 -2.02
N ALA A 102 10.57 9.69 -2.94
CA ALA A 102 9.14 9.92 -2.86
C ALA A 102 8.40 8.57 -2.86
N ILE A 103 8.36 7.93 -1.69
CA ILE A 103 7.83 6.57 -1.58
C ILE A 103 6.30 6.60 -1.45
N PRO A 104 5.54 6.00 -2.37
CA PRO A 104 4.10 5.94 -2.25
C PRO A 104 3.72 5.00 -1.12
N SER A 105 2.85 5.46 -0.21
CA SER A 105 2.26 4.58 0.81
C SER A 105 0.82 4.18 0.49
N ASP A 106 0.11 4.98 -0.31
CA ASP A 106 -1.18 4.60 -0.84
C ASP A 106 -1.58 5.40 -2.08
N VAL A 107 -2.44 4.80 -2.89
CA VAL A 107 -3.18 5.45 -3.97
C VAL A 107 -4.61 4.90 -4.01
N PHE A 108 -5.58 5.78 -4.19
CA PHE A 108 -7.00 5.42 -4.17
C PHE A 108 -7.84 6.38 -5.01
N THR A 109 -9.07 5.99 -5.32
CA THR A 109 -10.00 6.77 -6.16
C THR A 109 -11.25 7.12 -5.37
N VAL A 110 -11.68 8.37 -5.45
CA VAL A 110 -12.97 8.86 -4.94
C VAL A 110 -13.72 9.49 -6.09
N GLY A 111 -14.80 8.86 -6.53
CA GLY A 111 -15.53 9.28 -7.74
C GLY A 111 -14.61 9.29 -8.96
N GLY A 112 -14.51 10.42 -9.65
CA GLY A 112 -13.64 10.61 -10.83
C GLY A 112 -12.22 11.08 -10.51
N THR A 113 -11.82 11.09 -9.25
CA THR A 113 -10.56 11.70 -8.81
C THR A 113 -9.67 10.68 -8.11
N MET A 114 -8.41 10.60 -8.52
CA MET A 114 -7.39 9.77 -7.87
C MET A 114 -6.59 10.60 -6.88
N TYR A 115 -6.18 9.98 -5.79
CA TYR A 115 -5.35 10.57 -4.74
C TYR A 115 -4.17 9.68 -4.42
N MET A 116 -3.01 10.28 -4.16
CA MET A 116 -1.77 9.58 -3.85
C MET A 116 -1.12 10.21 -2.63
N HIS A 117 -0.69 9.38 -1.70
CA HIS A 117 0.03 9.77 -0.50
C HIS A 117 1.48 9.28 -0.58
N LEU A 118 2.43 10.20 -0.35
CA LEU A 118 3.86 9.89 -0.41
C LEU A 118 4.57 10.19 0.91
N MET A 119 5.56 9.35 1.20
CA MET A 119 6.62 9.61 2.16
C MET A 119 7.75 10.35 1.47
N ARG A 120 8.30 11.39 2.12
CA ARG A 120 9.38 12.21 1.55
C ARG A 120 10.58 12.22 2.50
N GLY A 121 11.75 11.86 1.97
CA GLY A 121 13.00 11.84 2.72
C GLY A 121 13.90 10.67 2.35
N VAL A 122 14.93 10.43 3.17
CA VAL A 122 15.72 9.20 3.06
C VAL A 122 14.91 8.05 3.64
N LEU A 123 15.07 6.84 3.10
CA LEU A 123 14.38 5.65 3.62
C LEU A 123 14.49 5.55 5.14
N TYR A 124 13.36 5.38 5.82
CA TYR A 124 13.19 5.34 7.28
C TYR A 124 13.50 6.63 8.05
N ARG A 125 13.77 7.74 7.35
CA ARG A 125 13.99 9.09 7.89
C ARG A 125 13.11 10.09 7.17
N THR A 126 11.80 9.91 7.35
CA THR A 126 10.79 10.81 6.80
C THR A 126 10.96 12.23 7.34
N HIS A 127 11.06 13.21 6.45
CA HIS A 127 11.02 14.63 6.81
C HIS A 127 9.58 15.16 6.82
N HIS A 128 8.77 14.73 5.85
CA HIS A 128 7.35 15.03 5.74
C HIS A 128 6.63 13.95 4.91
N SER A 129 5.31 13.95 4.93
CA SER A 129 4.50 13.24 3.93
C SER A 129 3.65 14.24 3.16
N ASP A 130 3.41 13.98 1.87
CA ASP A 130 2.61 14.85 1.03
C ASP A 130 1.50 14.10 0.26
N PHE A 131 0.60 14.89 -0.31
CA PHE A 131 -0.65 14.41 -0.88
C PHE A 131 -0.92 15.06 -2.23
N TRP A 132 -1.31 14.23 -3.18
CA TRP A 132 -1.46 14.60 -4.58
C TRP A 132 -2.79 14.14 -5.14
N ARG A 133 -3.24 14.80 -6.20
CA ARG A 133 -4.50 14.53 -6.89
C ARG A 133 -4.31 14.42 -8.39
N SER A 134 -4.93 13.44 -9.01
CA SER A 134 -5.08 13.34 -10.46
C SER A 134 -6.56 13.29 -10.85
N THR A 135 -6.90 13.94 -11.96
CA THR A 135 -8.23 13.91 -12.59
C THR A 135 -8.19 13.36 -14.01
N ASP A 136 -7.06 12.77 -14.40
CA ASP A 136 -6.76 12.28 -15.75
C ASP A 136 -6.19 10.86 -15.71
N ASN A 137 -6.77 10.00 -14.86
CA ASN A 137 -6.38 8.59 -14.72
C ASN A 137 -4.91 8.36 -14.31
N GLY A 138 -4.32 9.32 -13.58
CA GLY A 138 -2.97 9.24 -13.06
C GLY A 138 -1.87 9.71 -14.02
N GLU A 139 -2.23 10.33 -15.15
CA GLU A 139 -1.25 10.92 -16.08
C GLU A 139 -0.53 12.12 -15.47
N THR A 140 -1.28 13.02 -14.80
CA THR A 140 -0.71 14.18 -14.13
C THR A 140 -1.19 14.32 -12.69
N TRP A 141 -0.31 14.84 -11.83
CA TRP A 141 -0.55 14.94 -10.39
C TRP A 141 -0.39 16.39 -9.91
N GLN A 142 -1.44 16.90 -9.27
CA GLN A 142 -1.47 18.20 -8.63
C GLN A 142 -1.21 18.04 -7.12
N TYR A 143 -0.24 18.79 -6.61
CA TYR A 143 0.03 18.89 -5.18
C TYR A 143 -1.16 19.48 -4.43
N LEU A 144 -1.52 18.89 -3.28
CA LEU A 144 -2.59 19.38 -2.42
C LEU A 144 -2.05 19.92 -1.09
N CYS A 145 -1.34 19.09 -0.34
CA CYS A 145 -0.93 19.41 1.02
C CYS A 145 0.20 18.50 1.52
N GLN A 146 0.68 18.78 2.74
CA GLN A 146 1.67 17.97 3.44
C GLN A 146 1.41 17.91 4.95
N TRP A 147 2.04 16.95 5.61
CA TRP A 147 2.13 16.83 7.06
C TRP A 147 3.59 16.74 7.51
N PRO A 148 3.96 17.36 8.64
CA PRO A 148 5.32 17.27 9.14
C PRO A 148 5.64 15.83 9.58
N GLY A 149 6.90 15.41 9.37
CA GLY A 149 7.33 14.04 9.64
C GLY A 149 7.28 13.64 11.12
N ASP A 150 7.14 14.59 12.03
CA ASP A 150 7.02 14.36 13.48
C ASP A 150 5.57 14.43 14.00
N GLN A 151 4.58 14.63 13.12
CA GLN A 151 3.16 14.64 13.49
C GLN A 151 2.79 13.35 14.26
N TYR A 152 2.20 13.53 15.46
CA TYR A 152 1.91 12.45 16.42
C TYR A 152 3.14 11.58 16.75
N GLY A 153 4.31 12.20 16.94
CA GLY A 153 5.56 11.49 17.17
C GLY A 153 6.01 10.64 15.98
N GLY A 154 5.63 11.05 14.76
CA GLY A 154 5.91 10.35 13.50
C GLY A 154 4.88 9.29 13.11
N GLN A 155 3.84 9.05 13.90
CA GLN A 155 2.82 8.03 13.61
C GLN A 155 1.82 8.45 12.52
N PHE A 156 2.02 9.63 11.94
CA PHE A 156 1.30 10.14 10.77
C PHE A 156 2.17 10.18 9.50
N GLN A 157 3.29 9.46 9.51
CA GLN A 157 4.17 9.32 8.37
C GLN A 157 3.48 8.48 7.29
N GLN A 158 3.44 7.15 7.43
CA GLN A 158 2.81 6.23 6.48
C GLN A 158 1.30 6.24 6.65
N LYS A 159 0.54 6.32 5.55
CA LYS A 159 -0.94 6.33 5.58
C LYS A 159 -1.53 5.39 4.54
N THR A 160 -2.69 4.84 4.86
CA THR A 160 -3.55 4.10 3.92
C THR A 160 -5.03 4.41 4.15
N TYR A 161 -5.84 4.32 3.10
CA TYR A 161 -7.19 4.84 3.01
C TYR A 161 -8.22 3.79 2.58
N ALA A 162 -9.25 3.63 3.40
CA ALA A 162 -10.48 2.96 3.02
C ALA A 162 -11.54 4.00 2.62
N VAL A 163 -11.89 4.05 1.34
CA VAL A 163 -12.98 4.88 0.81
C VAL A 163 -14.31 4.17 1.09
N ALA A 164 -15.12 4.68 2.02
CA ALA A 164 -16.34 4.01 2.48
C ALA A 164 -17.60 4.63 1.85
N ASP A 165 -18.68 3.86 1.76
CA ASP A 165 -19.94 4.32 1.12
C ASP A 165 -20.70 5.39 1.93
N ASP A 166 -20.27 5.67 3.17
CA ASP A 166 -20.90 6.65 4.07
C ASP A 166 -20.40 8.10 3.86
N GLY A 167 -19.58 8.32 2.83
CA GLY A 167 -19.04 9.63 2.48
C GLY A 167 -17.77 10.00 3.25
N TYR A 168 -17.19 9.08 4.02
CA TYR A 168 -15.88 9.24 4.63
C TYR A 168 -14.81 8.41 3.91
N CYS A 169 -13.57 8.88 4.03
CA CYS A 169 -12.38 8.04 3.95
C CYS A 169 -11.90 7.78 5.38
N TYR A 170 -11.64 6.52 5.70
CA TYR A 170 -11.00 6.12 6.95
C TYR A 170 -9.52 5.90 6.70
N VAL A 171 -8.68 6.42 7.60
CA VAL A 171 -7.24 6.51 7.38
C VAL A 171 -6.53 5.82 8.52
N LEU A 172 -5.72 4.82 8.19
CA LEU A 172 -4.79 4.21 9.13
C LEU A 172 -3.40 4.78 8.91
N SER A 173 -2.69 5.07 10.00
CA SER A 173 -1.36 5.63 9.92
C SER A 173 -0.40 5.07 10.96
N THR A 174 0.89 5.08 10.62
CA THR A 174 1.98 4.62 11.48
C THR A 174 3.32 5.27 11.11
N VAL A 175 4.38 5.01 11.88
CA VAL A 175 5.74 5.45 11.55
C VAL A 175 6.24 4.70 10.30
N PHE A 176 6.88 5.41 9.38
CA PHE A 176 7.53 4.78 8.22
C PHE A 176 8.97 4.35 8.58
N ASN A 177 9.10 3.38 9.48
CA ASN A 177 10.38 2.80 9.89
C ASN A 177 10.16 1.39 10.45
N ARG A 178 10.69 0.39 9.75
CA ARG A 178 10.51 -1.03 10.08
C ARG A 178 11.23 -1.47 11.37
N ASP A 179 12.14 -0.65 11.91
CA ASP A 179 12.88 -0.92 13.14
C ASP A 179 12.24 -0.29 14.38
N VAL A 180 11.23 0.56 14.20
CA VAL A 180 10.57 1.29 15.30
C VAL A 180 9.21 0.67 15.62
N ALA A 181 8.99 0.35 16.90
CA ALA A 181 7.67 -0.07 17.37
C ALA A 181 6.71 1.12 17.42
N SER A 182 5.70 1.11 16.56
CA SER A 182 4.75 2.20 16.38
C SER A 182 3.33 1.79 16.77
N ASP A 183 2.57 2.77 17.23
CA ASP A 183 1.13 2.73 17.29
C ASP A 183 0.52 2.65 15.88
N LEU A 184 -0.74 2.21 15.79
CA LEU A 184 -1.56 2.32 14.58
C LEU A 184 -2.72 3.26 14.91
N LEU A 185 -2.74 4.42 14.26
CA LEU A 185 -3.73 5.46 14.52
C LEU A 185 -4.85 5.40 13.48
N LEU A 186 -6.07 5.72 13.89
CA LEU A 186 -7.23 5.83 13.01
C LEU A 186 -7.68 7.29 12.94
N HIS A 187 -7.93 7.77 11.73
CA HIS A 187 -8.60 9.03 11.46
C HIS A 187 -9.76 8.80 10.48
N ARG A 188 -10.65 9.77 10.38
CA ARG A 188 -11.58 9.89 9.25
C ARG A 188 -11.51 11.28 8.64
N VAL A 189 -11.86 11.39 7.38
CA VAL A 189 -12.01 12.66 6.67
C VAL A 189 -13.16 12.52 5.68
N ARG A 190 -13.92 13.61 5.47
CA ARG A 190 -14.97 13.61 4.44
C ARG A 190 -14.34 13.44 3.06
N GLN A 191 -14.97 12.65 2.19
CA GLN A 191 -14.45 12.34 0.85
C GLN A 191 -14.15 13.58 -0.01
N ASP A 192 -14.93 14.64 0.13
CA ASP A 192 -14.75 15.93 -0.54
C ASP A 192 -13.70 16.84 0.12
N ARG A 193 -13.07 16.38 1.20
CA ARG A 193 -12.11 17.14 2.03
C ARG A 193 -10.78 16.41 2.26
N VAL A 194 -10.50 15.30 1.56
CA VAL A 194 -9.24 14.54 1.71
C VAL A 194 -7.98 15.38 1.49
N GLY A 195 -8.05 16.45 0.70
CA GLY A 195 -6.95 17.38 0.48
C GLY A 195 -6.73 18.42 1.58
N ASP A 196 -7.56 18.44 2.63
CA ASP A 196 -7.52 19.42 3.70
C ASP A 196 -7.00 18.77 5.01
N PRO A 197 -5.72 19.00 5.39
CA PRO A 197 -5.15 18.46 6.62
C PRO A 197 -5.97 18.73 7.88
N ALA A 198 -6.67 19.87 7.96
CA ALA A 198 -7.44 20.25 9.14
C ALA A 198 -8.77 19.50 9.26
N ALA A 199 -9.22 18.83 8.20
CA ALA A 199 -10.48 18.07 8.18
C ALA A 199 -10.34 16.65 8.74
N TYR A 200 -9.13 16.22 9.10
CA TYR A 200 -8.87 14.87 9.60
C TYR A 200 -9.23 14.77 11.09
N GLU A 201 -10.26 13.98 11.39
CA GLU A 201 -10.73 13.76 12.75
C GLU A 201 -10.10 12.47 13.31
N PRO A 202 -9.28 12.55 14.37
CA PRO A 202 -8.70 11.36 15.02
C PRO A 202 -9.76 10.54 15.77
N TRP A 203 -9.56 9.23 15.84
CA TRP A 203 -10.25 8.32 16.74
C TRP A 203 -9.40 8.08 17.99
N GLY A 204 -9.96 8.37 19.16
CA GLY A 204 -9.20 8.31 20.41
C GLY A 204 -10.04 7.99 21.63
N TYR A 205 -9.39 7.46 22.65
CA TYR A 205 -10.01 7.19 23.95
C TYR A 205 -9.66 8.31 24.93
N ALA A 206 -10.70 9.00 25.41
CA ALA A 206 -10.55 10.03 26.44
C ALA A 206 -11.79 10.04 27.33
N ASN A 207 -11.62 10.40 28.60
CA ASN A 207 -12.74 10.56 29.54
C ASN A 207 -13.66 9.33 29.64
N GLY A 208 -13.11 8.12 29.51
CA GLY A 208 -13.86 6.86 29.63
C GLY A 208 -14.57 6.39 28.36
N ALA A 209 -14.41 7.08 27.22
CA ALA A 209 -15.08 6.72 25.98
C ALA A 209 -14.19 6.93 24.74
N TRP A 210 -14.46 6.12 23.71
CA TRP A 210 -13.94 6.36 22.38
C TRP A 210 -14.81 7.37 21.63
N ALA A 211 -14.19 8.34 20.97
CA ALA A 211 -14.89 9.31 20.14
C ALA A 211 -13.99 9.86 19.01
N TRP A 212 -14.63 10.34 17.95
CA TRP A 212 -13.98 11.16 16.93
C TRP A 212 -13.64 12.53 17.51
N GLY A 213 -12.49 13.09 17.15
CA GLY A 213 -11.99 14.37 17.67
C GLY A 213 -11.18 14.26 18.97
N ASN A 214 -11.19 13.10 19.64
CA ASN A 214 -10.26 12.84 20.75
C ASN A 214 -8.83 12.69 20.21
N HIS A 215 -7.81 13.07 21.02
CA HIS A 215 -6.41 12.82 20.67
C HIS A 215 -6.22 11.35 20.26
N PRO A 216 -5.53 11.05 19.14
CA PRO A 216 -5.47 9.69 18.62
C PRO A 216 -4.89 8.72 19.65
N THR A 217 -5.50 7.54 19.71
CA THR A 217 -5.09 6.42 20.57
C THR A 217 -4.89 5.20 19.69
N THR A 218 -3.86 4.40 19.95
CA THR A 218 -3.60 3.19 19.14
C THR A 218 -4.79 2.24 19.16
N ILE A 219 -5.15 1.69 17.99
CA ILE A 219 -6.31 0.80 17.83
C ILE A 219 -5.94 -0.69 17.89
N THR A 220 -4.65 -1.01 18.00
CA THR A 220 -4.10 -2.36 18.14
C THR A 220 -2.79 -2.34 18.93
N ALA A 221 -2.25 -3.52 19.23
CA ALA A 221 -0.97 -3.66 19.91
C ALA A 221 0.16 -3.02 19.07
N ARG A 222 0.99 -2.22 19.75
CA ARG A 222 2.21 -1.63 19.18
C ARG A 222 3.13 -2.71 18.65
N ARG A 223 3.71 -2.46 17.47
CA ARG A 223 4.63 -3.39 16.80
C ARG A 223 5.50 -2.66 15.78
N ARG A 224 6.46 -3.37 15.22
CA ARG A 224 7.25 -2.93 14.08
C ARG A 224 6.47 -3.22 12.80
N TRP A 225 6.01 -2.16 12.14
CA TRP A 225 5.21 -2.20 10.92
C TRP A 225 6.11 -1.99 9.69
N GLY A 226 5.83 -2.71 8.60
CA GLY A 226 6.19 -2.25 7.26
C GLY A 226 4.98 -1.61 6.60
N GLU A 227 4.82 -1.85 5.30
CA GLU A 227 3.73 -1.28 4.50
C GLU A 227 2.37 -1.74 5.03
N ILE A 228 1.38 -0.87 4.92
CA ILE A 228 -0.01 -1.11 5.33
C ILE A 228 -0.94 -0.80 4.15
N CYS A 229 -2.03 -1.57 4.01
CA CYS A 229 -3.07 -1.32 3.03
C CYS A 229 -4.44 -1.55 3.65
N PHE A 230 -5.30 -0.53 3.61
CA PHE A 230 -6.62 -0.51 4.21
C PHE A 230 -7.67 -0.27 3.14
N ARG A 231 -8.66 -1.14 3.03
CA ARG A 231 -9.74 -1.01 2.04
C ARG A 231 -11.10 -1.29 2.65
N ALA A 232 -12.09 -0.49 2.29
CA ALA A 232 -13.49 -0.87 2.45
C ALA A 232 -13.86 -1.74 1.24
N MET A 233 -14.33 -2.96 1.50
CA MET A 233 -14.67 -3.92 0.46
C MET A 233 -15.63 -4.99 0.99
N GLY A 234 -16.53 -5.48 0.14
CA GLY A 234 -17.47 -6.55 0.51
C GLY A 234 -18.36 -6.20 1.72
N GLY A 235 -18.72 -4.92 1.90
CA GLY A 235 -19.50 -4.43 3.04
C GLY A 235 -18.75 -4.47 4.38
N ARG A 236 -17.44 -4.64 4.35
CA ARG A 236 -16.53 -4.76 5.50
C ARG A 236 -15.25 -3.97 5.23
N TYR A 237 -14.28 -4.17 6.11
CA TYR A 237 -12.96 -3.56 6.02
C TYR A 237 -11.89 -4.63 6.05
N ALA A 238 -10.85 -4.41 5.25
CA ALA A 238 -9.68 -5.26 5.15
C ALA A 238 -8.44 -4.42 5.46
N LEU A 239 -7.61 -4.89 6.38
CA LEU A 239 -6.27 -4.36 6.63
C LEU A 239 -5.25 -5.45 6.31
N THR A 240 -4.34 -5.19 5.39
CA THR A 240 -3.11 -5.98 5.21
C THR A 240 -1.89 -5.18 5.62
N TRP A 241 -0.88 -5.87 6.11
CA TRP A 241 0.38 -5.22 6.48
C TRP A 241 1.57 -6.18 6.47
N LEU A 242 2.76 -5.62 6.34
CA LEU A 242 4.01 -6.30 6.67
C LEU A 242 4.25 -6.23 8.18
N ASN A 243 4.30 -7.40 8.83
CA ASN A 243 4.66 -7.57 10.22
C ASN A 243 6.15 -7.92 10.31
N MET A 244 6.93 -7.21 11.13
CA MET A 244 8.38 -7.46 11.21
C MET A 244 8.81 -8.49 12.26
N GLU A 245 7.92 -8.88 13.18
CA GLU A 245 8.25 -9.82 14.26
C GLU A 245 7.07 -10.77 14.62
N PRO A 246 7.12 -12.06 14.21
CA PRO A 246 7.99 -12.59 13.15
C PRO A 246 7.67 -11.94 11.79
N LEU A 247 8.66 -11.93 10.88
CA LEU A 247 8.47 -11.44 9.51
C LEU A 247 7.34 -12.23 8.83
N SER A 248 6.28 -11.56 8.41
CA SER A 248 5.20 -12.10 7.58
C SER A 248 4.31 -10.97 7.06
N MET A 249 3.53 -11.19 6.00
CA MET A 249 2.36 -10.32 5.77
C MET A 249 1.15 -10.91 6.45
N ARG A 250 0.31 -10.04 7.00
CA ARG A 250 -0.90 -10.39 7.73
C ARG A 250 -2.11 -9.67 7.19
N ALA A 251 -3.28 -10.21 7.50
CA ALA A 251 -4.57 -9.64 7.21
C ALA A 251 -5.49 -9.65 8.45
N GLN A 252 -6.34 -8.63 8.55
CA GLN A 252 -7.48 -8.57 9.45
C GLN A 252 -8.70 -8.15 8.64
N ILE A 253 -9.81 -8.87 8.82
CA ILE A 253 -11.11 -8.56 8.23
C ILE A 253 -12.07 -8.20 9.35
N PHE A 254 -12.77 -7.08 9.24
CA PHE A 254 -13.60 -6.57 10.32
C PHE A 254 -14.80 -5.75 9.81
N ALA A 255 -15.84 -5.65 10.64
CA ALA A 255 -17.15 -5.17 10.20
C ALA A 255 -17.24 -3.64 10.10
N LEU A 256 -16.59 -2.91 11.00
CA LEU A 256 -16.69 -1.45 11.11
C LEU A 256 -15.29 -0.84 11.14
N PRO A 257 -15.10 0.39 10.66
CA PRO A 257 -13.78 1.03 10.66
C PRO A 257 -13.24 1.23 12.09
N THR A 258 -14.13 1.26 13.09
CA THR A 258 -13.82 1.34 14.52
C THR A 258 -13.92 0.01 15.24
N SER A 259 -13.94 -1.13 14.53
CA SER A 259 -13.90 -2.45 15.14
C SER A 259 -12.65 -2.61 16.02
N ASN A 260 -12.77 -3.40 17.10
CA ASN A 260 -11.68 -3.61 18.04
C ASN A 260 -10.60 -4.52 17.43
N LEU A 261 -9.51 -3.93 16.92
CA LEU A 261 -8.43 -4.69 16.29
C LEU A 261 -7.53 -5.44 17.28
N PHE A 262 -7.64 -5.18 18.59
CA PHE A 262 -6.99 -6.01 19.61
C PHE A 262 -7.62 -7.40 19.72
N ALA A 263 -8.91 -7.53 19.37
CA ALA A 263 -9.65 -8.78 19.44
C ALA A 263 -9.92 -9.40 18.05
N THR A 264 -9.69 -8.65 16.98
CA THR A 264 -9.90 -9.13 15.61
C THR A 264 -8.78 -10.14 15.26
N PRO A 265 -9.10 -11.36 14.80
CA PRO A 265 -8.08 -12.35 14.48
C PRO A 265 -7.12 -11.88 13.38
N GLU A 266 -5.82 -11.96 13.64
CA GLU A 266 -4.79 -11.75 12.63
C GLU A 266 -4.53 -13.05 11.86
N GLN A 267 -4.44 -12.95 10.54
CA GLN A 267 -4.27 -14.09 9.65
C GLN A 267 -3.01 -13.91 8.82
N THR A 268 -2.09 -14.87 8.86
CA THR A 268 -0.86 -14.84 8.06
C THR A 268 -1.18 -15.16 6.60
N VAL A 269 -0.86 -14.25 5.68
CA VAL A 269 -1.17 -14.39 4.25
C VAL A 269 0.04 -14.68 3.38
N ILE A 270 1.20 -14.08 3.70
CA ILE A 270 2.49 -14.37 3.05
C ILE A 270 3.50 -14.69 4.14
N VAL A 271 4.31 -15.72 3.91
CA VAL A 271 5.42 -16.11 4.80
C VAL A 271 6.76 -15.88 4.12
N PRO A 272 7.81 -15.50 4.86
CA PRO A 272 9.14 -15.37 4.29
C PRO A 272 9.74 -16.75 3.99
N THR A 273 10.60 -16.81 2.98
CA THR A 273 11.48 -17.96 2.69
C THR A 273 12.86 -17.46 2.25
N THR A 274 13.75 -18.38 1.87
CA THR A 274 15.00 -18.06 1.18
C THR A 274 14.82 -18.15 -0.33
N PRO A 275 15.63 -17.43 -1.13
CA PRO A 275 15.54 -17.52 -2.58
C PRO A 275 15.74 -18.94 -3.09
N GLY A 276 14.99 -19.31 -4.12
CA GLY A 276 14.95 -20.66 -4.68
C GLY A 276 14.02 -21.62 -3.93
N HIS A 277 13.43 -21.19 -2.82
CA HIS A 277 12.47 -21.96 -2.03
C HIS A 277 11.07 -21.35 -2.02
N GLU A 278 10.79 -20.38 -2.89
CA GLU A 278 9.47 -19.80 -3.07
C GLU A 278 8.47 -20.86 -3.57
N SER A 279 7.36 -21.02 -2.85
CA SER A 279 6.29 -21.94 -3.22
C SER A 279 5.01 -21.55 -2.50
N GLY A 280 3.84 -21.75 -3.12
CA GLY A 280 2.57 -21.32 -2.54
C GLY A 280 2.58 -19.83 -2.19
N ASN A 281 2.44 -19.51 -0.91
CA ASN A 281 2.49 -18.15 -0.34
C ASN A 281 3.82 -17.83 0.37
N ALA A 282 4.86 -18.62 0.14
CA ALA A 282 6.21 -18.35 0.63
C ALA A 282 6.99 -17.50 -0.38
N VAL A 283 7.59 -16.40 0.09
CA VAL A 283 8.28 -15.40 -0.75
C VAL A 283 9.61 -15.03 -0.11
N ALA A 284 10.69 -14.93 -0.88
CA ALA A 284 11.96 -14.45 -0.33
C ALA A 284 11.93 -12.93 -0.14
N SER A 285 12.35 -12.46 1.04
CA SER A 285 12.39 -11.04 1.44
C SER A 285 11.13 -10.23 1.04
N PRO A 286 9.93 -10.62 1.51
CA PRO A 286 8.69 -10.00 1.06
C PRO A 286 8.37 -8.69 1.79
N TYR A 287 7.69 -7.79 1.09
CA TYR A 287 7.12 -6.54 1.62
C TYR A 287 5.97 -6.03 0.75
N GLY A 288 5.37 -4.89 1.09
CA GLY A 288 4.15 -4.40 0.44
C GLY A 288 2.90 -5.14 0.96
N GLY A 289 2.17 -5.80 0.06
CA GLY A 289 0.93 -6.50 0.39
C GLY A 289 -0.32 -5.65 0.14
N PHE A 290 -0.36 -4.97 -1.00
CA PHE A 290 -1.46 -4.06 -1.35
C PHE A 290 -2.63 -4.80 -1.99
N ILE A 291 -3.84 -4.51 -1.53
CA ILE A 291 -5.06 -5.20 -1.99
C ILE A 291 -5.47 -4.69 -3.37
N PHE A 292 -5.67 -5.61 -4.30
CA PHE A 292 -6.17 -5.31 -5.65
C PHE A 292 -7.64 -4.83 -5.65
N PRO A 293 -7.97 -3.75 -6.38
CA PRO A 293 -9.35 -3.41 -6.68
C PRO A 293 -10.02 -4.53 -7.50
N GLY A 294 -11.14 -5.06 -7.01
CA GLY A 294 -11.85 -6.19 -7.60
C GLY A 294 -11.63 -7.53 -6.88
N SER A 295 -10.72 -7.57 -5.90
CA SER A 295 -10.56 -8.71 -5.00
C SER A 295 -11.82 -8.97 -4.18
N THR A 296 -11.97 -10.21 -3.72
CA THR A 296 -12.98 -10.62 -2.74
C THR A 296 -12.30 -11.21 -1.51
N PHE A 297 -13.05 -11.53 -0.45
CA PHE A 297 -12.45 -12.24 0.70
C PHE A 297 -12.21 -13.73 0.44
N SER A 298 -12.92 -14.34 -0.53
CA SER A 298 -12.63 -15.71 -0.95
C SER A 298 -11.39 -15.79 -1.82
N ASP A 299 -11.15 -14.76 -2.62
CA ASP A 299 -10.03 -14.62 -3.56
C ASP A 299 -9.42 -13.22 -3.39
N LEU A 300 -8.56 -13.09 -2.38
CA LEU A 300 -7.90 -11.82 -2.08
C LEU A 300 -6.58 -11.74 -2.84
N ASP A 301 -6.55 -10.91 -3.88
CA ASP A 301 -5.32 -10.67 -4.64
C ASP A 301 -4.52 -9.55 -3.98
N LEU A 302 -3.22 -9.80 -3.83
CA LEU A 302 -2.24 -8.91 -3.21
C LEU A 302 -1.08 -8.61 -4.17
N ALA A 303 -0.69 -7.34 -4.26
CA ALA A 303 0.56 -6.91 -4.86
C ALA A 303 1.66 -7.07 -3.80
N VAL A 304 2.53 -8.05 -4.02
CA VAL A 304 3.62 -8.42 -3.12
C VAL A 304 4.94 -8.02 -3.76
N SER A 305 5.70 -7.19 -3.08
CA SER A 305 7.05 -6.84 -3.51
C SER A 305 8.07 -7.80 -2.92
N GLN A 306 9.14 -8.03 -3.68
CA GLN A 306 10.31 -8.80 -3.27
C GLN A 306 11.56 -7.95 -3.48
N TRP A 307 12.44 -7.94 -2.47
CA TRP A 307 13.75 -7.30 -2.56
C TRP A 307 14.75 -8.18 -1.80
N TYR A 308 15.42 -9.07 -2.54
CA TYR A 308 16.44 -9.95 -1.96
C TYR A 308 17.86 -9.47 -2.26
N ASP A 309 18.13 -9.09 -3.50
CA ASP A 309 19.40 -8.53 -3.97
C ASP A 309 19.13 -7.49 -5.07
N ASP A 310 20.19 -7.03 -5.74
CA ASP A 310 20.13 -6.01 -6.80
C ASP A 310 19.41 -6.48 -8.08
N ARG A 311 19.15 -7.78 -8.24
CA ARG A 311 18.48 -8.37 -9.42
C ARG A 311 17.20 -9.13 -9.07
N ASN A 312 16.79 -9.07 -7.80
CA ASN A 312 15.55 -9.65 -7.29
C ASN A 312 14.75 -8.54 -6.62
N TYR A 313 14.27 -7.63 -7.46
CA TYR A 313 13.51 -6.44 -7.09
C TYR A 313 12.32 -6.26 -8.03
N ARG A 314 11.14 -6.71 -7.57
CA ARG A 314 9.94 -6.82 -8.42
C ARG A 314 8.65 -6.81 -7.61
N VAL A 315 7.54 -6.57 -8.32
CA VAL A 315 6.17 -6.71 -7.83
C VAL A 315 5.55 -7.96 -8.44
N MET A 316 4.84 -8.72 -7.61
CA MET A 316 4.17 -9.97 -7.96
C MET A 316 2.71 -9.91 -7.57
N GLN A 317 1.87 -10.66 -8.29
CA GLN A 317 0.49 -10.90 -7.88
C GLN A 317 0.39 -12.23 -7.16
N TYR A 318 -0.14 -12.20 -5.94
CA TYR A 318 -0.49 -13.39 -5.16
C TYR A 318 -1.99 -13.44 -4.95
N ARG A 319 -2.59 -14.63 -5.00
CA ARG A 319 -3.97 -14.86 -4.57
C ARG A 319 -3.99 -15.63 -3.27
N ILE A 320 -4.74 -15.12 -2.30
CA ILE A 320 -4.91 -15.69 -0.97
C ILE A 320 -6.32 -16.25 -0.82
N ASN A 321 -6.42 -17.44 -0.25
CA ASN A 321 -7.67 -18.16 -0.05
C ASN A 321 -7.77 -18.64 1.42
N GLY A 322 -9.01 -18.89 1.88
CA GLY A 322 -9.27 -19.44 3.21
C GLY A 322 -9.25 -18.41 4.34
N LEU A 323 -9.35 -17.12 4.02
CA LEU A 323 -9.49 -16.07 5.03
C LEU A 323 -10.80 -16.23 5.81
N ALA A 324 -10.72 -16.14 7.13
CA ALA A 324 -11.86 -15.93 8.01
C ALA A 324 -12.37 -14.48 7.86
N VAL A 325 -13.69 -14.33 7.80
CA VAL A 325 -14.41 -13.06 7.57
C VAL A 325 -15.41 -12.79 8.69
#